data_AF-A0A174PZ58-F1
#
_entry.id   AF-A0A174PZ58-F1
#
_cell.length_a   1.000
_cell.length_b   1.000
_cell.length_c   1.000
_cell.angle_alpha   90.00
_cell.angle_beta   90.00
_cell.angle_gamma   90.00
#
_symmetry.space_group_name_H-M   'P 1'
#
loop_
_entity.id
_entity.type
_entity.pdbx_description
1 polymer ?
#
loop_
_entity_poly.entity_id
_entity_poly.type
_entity_poly.pdbx_seq_one_letter_code
_entity_poly.pdbx_strand_id
1 'polypeptide(L)'
;MDNIKYGIVKENLKREDICGNYNYTKWYKPFDNEKRIALLPEEGRKDDNGFLLNDIRWNECKAILCRSNDDYKNRNFSWCDNIIRRIEEGYKLELYIKKLIKLTVR
;
A
#
# COMPACT_ATOMS: atom_id res chain seq x y z
N MET A 1 -14.56 -13.93 10.24
CA MET A 1 -13.26 -13.86 9.55
C MET A 1 -12.43 -12.82 10.27
N ASP A 2 -11.43 -13.29 11.00
CA ASP A 2 -10.65 -12.49 11.92
C ASP A 2 -9.89 -11.37 11.23
N ASN A 3 -9.78 -10.24 11.94
CA ASN A 3 -9.13 -9.01 11.51
C ASN A 3 -7.67 -9.28 11.13
N ILE A 4 -7.41 -9.52 9.86
CA ILE A 4 -6.05 -9.77 9.43
C ILE A 4 -5.29 -8.44 9.40
N LYS A 5 -4.42 -8.25 10.41
CA LYS A 5 -3.43 -7.16 10.42
C LYS A 5 -2.29 -7.56 9.51
N TYR A 6 -2.42 -7.27 8.22
CA TYR A 6 -1.30 -7.39 7.30
C TYR A 6 -0.53 -6.07 7.27
N GLY A 7 0.69 -6.05 7.81
CA GLY A 7 1.62 -4.96 7.55
C GLY A 7 2.32 -4.41 8.78
N ILE A 8 3.66 -4.42 8.78
CA ILE A 8 4.39 -3.42 9.56
C ILE A 8 4.18 -2.07 8.88
N VAL A 9 3.64 -1.10 9.59
CA VAL A 9 3.51 0.27 9.08
C VAL A 9 4.78 1.05 9.41
N LYS A 10 5.44 1.60 8.38
CA LYS A 10 6.61 2.48 8.52
C LYS A 10 6.31 3.83 7.87
N GLU A 11 6.70 4.91 8.55
CA GLU A 11 6.44 6.29 8.14
C GLU A 11 7.68 6.96 7.52
N ASN A 12 7.44 8.00 6.71
CA ASN A 12 8.46 8.98 6.28
C ASN A 12 9.66 8.42 5.51
N LEU A 13 9.50 7.27 4.86
CA LEU A 13 10.53 6.69 3.99
C LEU A 13 10.36 7.17 2.55
N LYS A 14 11.48 7.46 1.89
CA LYS A 14 11.47 7.73 0.45
C LYS A 14 11.30 6.44 -0.32
N ARG A 15 10.83 6.55 -1.56
CA ARG A 15 10.70 5.40 -2.47
C ARG A 15 12.04 4.71 -2.71
N GLU A 16 13.13 5.48 -2.79
CA GLU A 16 14.50 4.94 -2.95
C GLU A 16 14.95 4.13 -1.72
N ASP A 17 14.57 4.54 -0.51
CA ASP A 17 14.89 3.82 0.74
C ASP A 17 14.27 2.42 0.78
N ILE A 18 13.19 2.21 0.01
CA ILE A 18 12.43 0.97 0.00
C ILE A 18 12.76 0.16 -1.25
N CYS A 19 12.72 0.78 -2.43
CA CYS A 19 12.86 0.09 -3.70
C CYS A 19 14.29 0.00 -4.21
N GLY A 20 15.22 0.79 -3.67
CA GLY A 20 16.58 0.97 -4.19
C GLY A 20 16.64 1.73 -5.53
N ASN A 21 15.51 2.21 -6.04
CA ASN A 21 15.43 2.91 -7.33
C ASN A 21 14.32 3.98 -7.29
N TYR A 22 14.67 5.22 -7.68
CA TYR A 22 13.76 6.36 -7.73
C TYR A 22 12.70 6.24 -8.84
N ASN A 23 13.01 5.57 -9.95
CA ASN A 23 12.13 5.35 -11.10
C ASN A 23 11.16 4.18 -10.92
N TYR A 24 11.03 3.63 -9.71
CA TYR A 24 10.11 2.53 -9.49
C TYR A 24 8.66 2.99 -9.69
N THR A 25 7.98 2.39 -10.67
CA THR A 25 6.61 2.77 -11.09
C THR A 25 5.51 1.91 -10.48
N LYS A 26 5.86 0.74 -9.92
CA LYS A 26 4.87 -0.14 -9.28
C LYS A 26 4.57 0.32 -7.86
N TRP A 27 3.38 -0.05 -7.39
CA TRP A 27 2.83 0.34 -6.10
C TRP A 27 3.27 -0.59 -4.96
N TYR A 28 3.95 -1.68 -5.32
CA TYR A 28 4.54 -2.63 -4.40
C TYR A 28 5.79 -3.26 -5.02
N LYS A 29 6.72 -3.75 -4.19
CA LYS A 29 7.90 -4.52 -4.60
C LYS A 29 8.01 -5.82 -3.80
N PRO A 30 8.09 -6.99 -4.45
CA PRO A 30 8.46 -8.23 -3.79
C PRO A 30 9.98 -8.30 -3.57
N PHE A 31 10.37 -8.87 -2.43
CA PHE A 31 11.73 -9.26 -2.07
C PHE A 31 11.69 -10.76 -1.82
N ASP A 32 11.80 -11.53 -2.90
CA ASP A 32 11.54 -12.97 -2.88
C ASP A 32 12.55 -13.71 -1.97
N ASN A 33 13.80 -13.23 -1.93
CA ASN A 33 14.85 -13.72 -1.03
C ASN A 33 14.53 -13.53 0.47
N GLU A 34 13.79 -12.49 0.82
CA GLU A 34 13.42 -12.15 2.20
C GLU A 34 11.99 -12.59 2.57
N LYS A 35 11.27 -13.22 1.63
CA LYS A 35 9.82 -13.46 1.71
C LYS A 35 9.05 -12.22 2.18
N ARG A 36 9.34 -11.07 1.57
CA ARG A 36 8.74 -9.78 1.96
C ARG A 36 8.07 -9.10 0.78
N ILE A 37 6.96 -8.40 1.03
CA ILE A 37 6.29 -7.55 0.06
C ILE A 37 6.23 -6.15 0.65
N ALA A 38 6.87 -5.18 0.01
CA ALA A 38 6.72 -3.78 0.38
C ALA A 38 5.59 -3.14 -0.44
N LEU A 39 4.53 -2.69 0.21
CA LEU A 39 3.48 -1.85 -0.36
C LEU A 39 3.80 -0.38 -0.10
N LEU A 40 3.54 0.47 -1.08
CA LEU A 40 3.88 1.91 -1.06
C LEU A 40 2.63 2.78 -1.18
N PRO A 41 1.64 2.69 -0.26
CA PRO A 41 0.48 3.55 -0.33
C PRO A 41 0.86 4.99 0.04
N GLU A 42 0.29 5.95 -0.70
CA GLU A 42 0.35 7.36 -0.35
C GLU A 42 -0.90 7.71 0.47
N GLU A 43 -0.70 8.26 1.67
CA GLU A 43 -1.80 8.67 2.54
C GLU A 43 -2.49 9.90 1.98
N GLY A 44 -3.83 9.89 1.97
CA GLY A 44 -4.62 11.04 1.52
C GLY A 44 -4.64 11.23 0.00
N ARG A 45 -3.99 10.33 -0.77
CA ARG A 45 -4.04 10.38 -2.23
C ARG A 45 -5.46 10.11 -2.71
N LYS A 46 -5.95 10.97 -3.59
CA LYS A 46 -7.25 10.86 -4.22
C LYS A 46 -7.13 10.56 -5.71
N ASP A 47 -8.15 9.94 -6.29
CA ASP A 47 -8.32 9.86 -7.74
C ASP A 47 -8.86 11.18 -8.31
N ASP A 48 -9.03 11.22 -9.64
CA ASP A 48 -9.52 12.40 -10.38
C ASP A 48 -10.96 12.78 -10.00
N ASN A 49 -11.71 11.86 -9.38
CA ASN A 49 -13.06 12.10 -8.87
C ASN A 49 -13.06 12.52 -7.39
N GLY A 50 -11.89 12.67 -6.77
CA GLY A 50 -11.75 13.10 -5.38
C GLY A 50 -11.92 12.00 -4.33
N PHE A 51 -11.99 10.72 -4.74
CA PHE A 51 -12.11 9.58 -3.84
C PHE A 51 -10.75 9.13 -3.30
N LEU A 52 -10.69 8.77 -2.02
CA LEU A 52 -9.47 8.26 -1.39
C LEU A 52 -9.08 6.90 -1.97
N LEU A 53 -7.84 6.81 -2.47
CA LEU A 53 -7.28 5.57 -3.01
C LEU A 53 -6.84 4.59 -1.91
N ASN A 54 -6.44 5.09 -0.76
CA ASN A 54 -6.06 4.30 0.41
C ASN A 54 -6.60 4.97 1.67
N ASP A 55 -7.29 4.21 2.53
CA ASP A 55 -7.68 4.62 3.88
C ASP A 55 -6.71 4.00 4.90
N ILE A 56 -6.01 4.85 5.65
CA ILE A 56 -4.98 4.42 6.61
C ILE A 56 -5.51 4.64 8.02
N ARG A 57 -5.76 3.55 8.74
CA ARG A 57 -6.22 3.56 10.12
C ARG A 57 -5.05 3.29 11.05
N TRP A 58 -4.34 4.35 11.40
CA TRP A 58 -3.15 4.31 12.26
C TRP A 58 -3.38 3.62 13.59
N ASN A 59 -4.47 3.96 14.29
CA ASN A 59 -4.80 3.37 15.59
C ASN A 59 -5.04 1.85 15.53
N GLU A 60 -5.43 1.34 14.37
CA GLU A 60 -5.68 -0.09 14.16
C GLU A 60 -4.46 -0.81 13.54
N CYS A 61 -3.43 -0.07 13.12
CA CYS A 61 -2.37 -0.54 12.24
C CYS A 61 -2.93 -1.24 10.98
N LYS A 62 -3.95 -0.64 10.36
CA LYS A 62 -4.60 -1.18 9.17
C LYS A 62 -4.53 -0.19 8.02
N ALA A 63 -4.16 -0.67 6.84
CA ALA A 63 -4.36 0.04 5.59
C ALA A 63 -5.48 -0.67 4.82
N ILE A 64 -6.54 0.06 4.52
CA ILE A 64 -7.60 -0.37 3.63
C ILE A 64 -7.25 0.20 2.26
N LEU A 65 -6.78 -0.67 1.38
CA LEU A 65 -6.68 -0.35 -0.03
C LEU A 65 -8.13 -0.22 -0.52
N CYS A 66 -8.59 1.01 -0.79
CA CYS A 66 -10.00 1.31 -0.98
C CYS A 66 -10.54 0.58 -2.22
N ARG A 67 -11.38 -0.44 -1.98
CA ARG A 67 -12.11 -1.19 -3.00
C ARG A 67 -13.43 -0.52 -3.42
N SER A 68 -13.77 0.66 -2.90
CA SER A 68 -15.14 1.17 -2.85
C SER A 68 -15.59 2.00 -4.06
N ASN A 69 -15.06 1.73 -5.25
CA ASN A 69 -15.56 2.35 -6.49
C ASN A 69 -16.26 1.27 -7.35
N ASP A 70 -17.34 1.60 -8.04
CA ASP A 70 -17.93 0.70 -9.04
C ASP A 70 -16.94 0.44 -10.20
N ASP A 71 -16.02 1.38 -10.49
CA ASP A 71 -14.86 1.17 -11.37
C ASP A 71 -13.86 0.15 -10.81
N TYR A 72 -13.82 -0.02 -9.48
CA TYR A 72 -13.02 -1.05 -8.83
C TYR A 72 -13.71 -2.42 -8.90
N LYS A 73 -15.04 -2.54 -8.92
CA LYS A 73 -15.70 -3.86 -9.03
C LYS A 73 -15.40 -4.60 -10.35
N ASN A 74 -15.12 -3.85 -11.42
CA ASN A 74 -15.00 -4.38 -12.79
C ASN A 74 -13.56 -4.45 -13.32
N ARG A 75 -12.55 -4.05 -12.55
CA ARG A 75 -11.13 -4.11 -12.98
C ARG A 75 -10.47 -5.43 -12.57
N ASN A 76 -9.58 -5.92 -13.43
CA ASN A 76 -8.75 -7.10 -13.15
C ASN A 76 -7.63 -6.73 -12.16
N PHE A 77 -7.71 -7.25 -10.92
CA PHE A 77 -6.67 -7.10 -9.89
C PHE A 77 -5.78 -8.33 -9.79
N SER A 78 -5.34 -8.89 -10.92
CA SER A 78 -4.33 -9.95 -10.92
C SER A 78 -3.11 -9.64 -10.04
N TRP A 79 -2.79 -8.36 -9.81
CA TRP A 79 -1.75 -7.96 -8.86
C TRP A 79 -2.15 -8.15 -7.38
N CYS A 80 -3.41 -7.92 -6.99
CA CYS A 80 -3.92 -8.25 -5.65
C CYS A 80 -3.88 -9.76 -5.43
N ASP A 81 -4.29 -10.55 -6.44
CA ASP A 81 -4.24 -12.01 -6.37
C ASP A 81 -2.80 -12.50 -6.20
N ASN A 82 -1.83 -11.87 -6.89
CA ASN A 82 -0.42 -12.15 -6.68
C ASN A 82 0.09 -11.79 -5.28
N ILE A 83 -0.43 -10.72 -4.65
CA ILE A 83 -0.08 -10.36 -3.27
C ILE A 83 -0.70 -11.35 -2.30
N ILE A 84 -1.98 -11.68 -2.47
CA ILE A 84 -2.70 -12.67 -1.65
C ILE A 84 -1.99 -14.01 -1.73
N ARG A 85 -1.71 -14.51 -2.94
CA ARG A 85 -0.98 -15.76 -3.14
C ARG A 85 0.38 -15.76 -2.44
N ARG A 86 1.16 -14.68 -2.57
CA ARG A 86 2.45 -14.58 -1.88
C ARG A 86 2.28 -14.58 -0.35
N ILE A 87 1.28 -13.90 0.18
CA ILE A 87 0.97 -13.93 1.62
C ILE A 87 0.63 -15.37 2.05
N GLU A 88 -0.15 -16.10 1.27
CA GLU A 88 -0.46 -17.52 1.49
C GLU A 88 0.80 -18.42 1.41
N GLU A 89 1.76 -18.08 0.54
CA GLU A 89 3.10 -18.70 0.45
C GLU A 89 4.04 -18.31 1.62
N GLY A 90 3.56 -17.51 2.57
CA GLY A 90 4.26 -17.11 3.79
C GLY A 90 5.06 -15.80 3.67
N TYR A 91 4.77 -14.97 2.67
CA TYR A 91 5.39 -13.65 2.59
C TYR A 91 4.82 -12.70 3.64
N LYS A 92 5.70 -11.89 4.23
CA LYS A 92 5.33 -10.80 5.13
C LYS A 92 5.05 -9.53 4.34
N LEU A 93 3.85 -8.98 4.54
CA LEU A 93 3.50 -7.65 4.03
C LEU A 93 4.13 -6.57 4.92
N GLU A 94 4.73 -5.55 4.30
CA GLU A 94 5.18 -4.32 4.95
C GLU A 94 4.55 -3.13 4.22
N LEU A 95 3.92 -2.25 4.99
CA LEU A 95 3.24 -1.05 4.50
C LEU A 95 4.12 0.16 4.76
N TYR A 96 4.59 0.79 3.70
CA TYR A 96 5.42 1.97 3.77
C TYR A 96 4.63 3.18 3.31
N ILE A 97 4.25 4.02 4.26
CA ILE A 97 3.30 5.10 4.02
C ILE A 97 4.05 6.40 3.81
N LYS A 98 3.86 7.00 2.64
CA LYS A 98 4.28 8.38 2.38
C LYS A 98 3.17 9.32 2.85
N LYS A 99 3.41 10.05 3.94
CA LYS A 99 2.50 11.10 4.42
C LYS A 99 2.57 12.29 3.47
N LEU A 100 1.42 12.69 2.91
CA LEU A 100 1.32 13.98 2.23
C LEU A 100 1.25 15.06 3.31
N ILE A 101 2.41 15.63 3.65
CA ILE A 101 2.45 16.80 4.51
C ILE A 101 1.79 17.93 3.71
N LYS A 102 0.58 18.34 4.13
CA LYS A 102 0.02 19.62 3.70
C LYS A 102 1.00 20.69 4.16
N LEU A 103 1.75 21.27 3.23
CA LEU A 103 2.44 22.52 3.46
C LEU A 103 1.35 23.54 3.83
N THR A 104 1.23 23.81 5.12
CA THR A 104 0.45 24.94 5.59
C THR A 104 1.35 26.14 5.37
N VAL A 105 1.16 26.83 4.24
CA VAL A 105 1.80 28.14 4.04
C VAL A 105 1.20 29.05 5.12
N ARG A 106 2.03 29.45 6.09
CA ARG A 106 1.68 30.45 7.09
C ARG A 106 1.80 31.84 6.49
#